data_AF-A0A4S2FAX9-F1
#
_entry.id   AF-A0A4S2FAX9-F1
#
_cell.length_a   1.000
_cell.length_b   1.000
_cell.length_c   1.000
_cell.angle_alpha   90.00
_cell.angle_beta   90.00
_cell.angle_gamma   90.00
#
_symmetry.space_group_name_H-M   'P 1'
#
loop_
_entity.id
_entity.type
_entity.pdbx_description
1 polymer ?
#
loop_
_entity_poly.entity_id
_entity_poly.type
_entity_poly.pdbx_seq_one_letter_code
_entity_poly.pdbx_strand_id
1 'polypeptide(L)'
;MLNIKIGILNLSNPLTRPLDDLIDWLQAEGFQIAVSPYLYDQQASPAQKAAVFNAWMRENVFDFVFDVSGGDLANTTIPYLDVEAYRQAKTVFAGYSDLTCVLNVLCVQKPAVLYQLRNHGRQRELLDWLRKENEDLLVQKGVYGGNIRCLLKLAGTGRFPDLTQKTLLLESFSGSSQRIESDFAQLAMMGVFTKIRALVLGRFTELFQSRDGRVELERIARQYYLGPIRFDDRIGHQYDAFAAVLGES
;
A
#
# COMPACT_ATOMS: atom_id res chain seq x y z
N MET A 1 25.31 13.06 10.17
CA MET A 1 24.39 12.39 9.23
C MET A 1 23.23 11.85 10.04
N LEU A 2 22.00 11.98 9.54
CA LEU A 2 20.83 11.33 10.14
C LEU A 2 21.04 9.81 10.11
N ASN A 3 21.05 9.15 11.27
CA ASN A 3 21.19 7.70 11.35
C ASN A 3 19.83 7.04 11.12
N ILE A 4 19.39 7.00 9.85
CA ILE A 4 18.08 6.47 9.45
C ILE A 4 18.15 4.94 9.35
N LYS A 5 17.24 4.26 10.06
CA LYS A 5 17.13 2.80 10.04
C LYS A 5 15.88 2.35 9.27
N ILE A 6 16.09 1.47 8.30
CA ILE A 6 15.06 0.94 7.41
C ILE A 6 14.93 -0.58 7.61
N GLY A 7 13.72 -1.06 7.87
CA GLY A 7 13.39 -2.48 7.88
C GLY A 7 12.79 -2.94 6.56
N ILE A 8 13.18 -4.10 6.06
CA ILE A 8 12.62 -4.76 4.88
C ILE A 8 11.87 -6.03 5.32
N LEU A 9 10.56 -6.06 5.09
CA LEU A 9 9.63 -7.05 5.63
C LEU A 9 8.88 -7.81 4.50
N ASN A 10 8.24 -8.92 4.87
CA ASN A 10 7.28 -9.64 4.03
C ASN A 10 6.10 -10.22 4.84
N LEU A 11 4.95 -9.56 4.78
CA LEU A 11 3.69 -10.02 5.38
C LEU A 11 2.80 -10.76 4.39
N SER A 12 3.22 -10.88 3.12
CA SER A 12 2.51 -11.66 2.11
C SER A 12 3.35 -12.84 1.62
N ASN A 13 3.32 -13.12 0.31
CA ASN A 13 4.05 -14.21 -0.31
C ASN A 13 5.57 -14.05 -0.12
N PRO A 14 6.31 -15.17 -0.07
CA PRO A 14 7.76 -15.12 -0.14
C PRO A 14 8.22 -14.47 -1.45
N LEU A 15 9.34 -13.77 -1.40
CA LEU A 15 9.96 -13.21 -2.60
C LEU A 15 10.57 -14.34 -3.43
N THR A 16 10.54 -14.15 -4.75
CA THR A 16 11.15 -15.07 -5.73
C THR A 16 12.38 -14.49 -6.41
N ARG A 17 12.68 -13.21 -6.18
CA ARG A 17 13.81 -12.49 -6.77
C ARG A 17 14.63 -11.85 -5.65
N PRO A 18 15.97 -11.90 -5.74
CA PRO A 18 16.85 -11.30 -4.76
C PRO A 18 16.65 -9.78 -4.68
N LEU A 19 17.02 -9.22 -3.52
CA LEU A 19 17.02 -7.79 -3.23
C LEU A 19 18.43 -7.24 -2.96
N ASP A 20 19.47 -8.02 -3.22
CA ASP A 20 20.84 -7.67 -2.86
C ASP A 20 21.23 -6.31 -3.45
N ASP A 21 20.99 -6.08 -4.75
CA ASP A 21 21.26 -4.79 -5.41
C ASP A 21 20.53 -3.60 -4.76
N LEU A 22 19.28 -3.80 -4.30
CA LEU A 22 18.51 -2.75 -3.64
C LEU A 22 19.07 -2.46 -2.24
N ILE A 23 19.42 -3.51 -1.50
CA ILE A 23 19.99 -3.41 -0.15
C ILE A 23 21.36 -2.72 -0.22
N ASP A 24 22.24 -3.18 -1.12
CA ASP A 24 23.57 -2.64 -1.33
C ASP A 24 23.50 -1.16 -1.72
N TRP A 25 22.57 -0.79 -2.62
CA TRP A 25 22.35 0.60 -2.97
C TRP A 25 21.91 1.45 -1.77
N LEU A 26 20.91 1.01 -1.00
CA LEU A 26 20.46 1.76 0.19
C LEU A 26 21.57 1.90 1.25
N GLN A 27 22.41 0.87 1.42
CA GLN A 27 23.55 0.93 2.33
C GLN A 27 24.62 1.91 1.82
N ALA A 28 24.90 1.91 0.51
CA ALA A 28 25.81 2.87 -0.12
C ALA A 28 25.32 4.33 0.02
N GLU A 29 24.01 4.53 0.04
CA GLU A 29 23.36 5.83 0.30
C GLU A 29 23.36 6.24 1.79
N GLY A 30 23.89 5.39 2.67
CA GLY A 30 24.13 5.66 4.09
C GLY A 30 23.04 5.18 5.06
N PHE A 31 22.09 4.36 4.61
CA PHE A 31 21.01 3.85 5.46
C PHE A 31 21.39 2.57 6.20
N GLN A 32 20.91 2.41 7.44
CA GLN A 32 21.03 1.14 8.18
C GLN A 32 19.88 0.21 7.79
N ILE A 33 20.19 -0.93 7.17
CA ILE A 33 19.17 -1.88 6.68
C ILE A 33 19.08 -3.11 7.59
N ALA A 34 17.86 -3.48 8.00
CA ALA A 34 17.55 -4.77 8.58
C ALA A 34 16.57 -5.53 7.69
N VAL A 35 16.76 -6.83 7.52
CA VAL A 35 15.95 -7.67 6.63
C VAL A 35 15.26 -8.77 7.42
N SER A 36 13.98 -9.00 7.14
CA SER A 36 13.22 -10.13 7.70
C SER A 36 13.92 -11.45 7.35
N PRO A 37 14.11 -12.36 8.32
CA PRO A 37 14.68 -13.68 8.04
C PRO A 37 13.77 -14.55 7.16
N TYR A 38 12.49 -14.18 7.04
CA TYR A 38 11.48 -14.94 6.30
C TYR A 38 11.25 -14.42 4.88
N LEU A 39 12.05 -13.46 4.40
CA LEU A 39 11.82 -12.76 3.13
C LEU A 39 11.58 -13.71 1.94
N TYR A 40 12.33 -14.80 1.88
CA TYR A 40 12.26 -15.83 0.83
C TYR A 40 11.69 -17.16 1.32
N ASP A 41 11.31 -17.26 2.59
CA ASP A 41 10.89 -18.51 3.21
C ASP A 41 9.46 -18.87 2.80
N GLN A 42 9.31 -19.97 2.06
CA GLN A 42 8.03 -20.49 1.60
C GLN A 42 7.22 -21.18 2.69
N GLN A 43 7.88 -21.59 3.79
CA GLN A 43 7.26 -22.31 4.91
C GLN A 43 6.90 -21.38 6.06
N ALA A 44 7.43 -20.15 6.08
CA ALA A 44 7.13 -19.17 7.11
C ALA A 44 5.63 -18.89 7.21
N SER A 45 5.06 -19.20 8.38
CA SER A 45 3.65 -18.97 8.69
C SER A 45 3.33 -17.47 8.78
N PRO A 46 2.05 -17.09 8.61
CA PRO A 46 1.63 -15.71 8.80
C PRO A 46 1.95 -15.17 10.21
N ALA A 47 1.86 -16.01 11.23
CA ALA A 47 2.20 -15.63 12.61
C ALA A 47 3.70 -15.35 12.78
N GLN A 48 4.58 -16.12 12.15
CA GLN A 48 6.03 -15.87 12.18
C GLN A 48 6.39 -14.55 11.49
N LYS A 49 5.79 -14.29 10.32
CA LYS A 49 5.98 -13.02 9.59
C LYS A 49 5.49 -11.82 10.40
N ALA A 50 4.28 -11.92 10.98
CA ALA A 50 3.73 -10.90 11.86
C ALA A 50 4.56 -10.70 13.14
N ALA A 51 5.18 -11.74 13.69
CA ALA A 51 6.05 -11.61 14.87
C ALA A 51 7.26 -10.71 14.61
N VAL A 52 7.83 -10.73 13.40
CA VAL A 52 8.93 -9.81 13.01
C VAL A 52 8.42 -8.37 12.99
N PHE A 53 7.28 -8.11 12.36
CA PHE A 53 6.64 -6.79 12.39
C PHE A 53 6.40 -6.30 13.82
N ASN A 54 5.78 -7.15 14.65
CA ASN A 54 5.44 -6.83 16.03
C ASN A 54 6.70 -6.49 16.85
N ALA A 55 7.76 -7.28 16.72
CA ALA A 55 9.03 -7.02 17.39
C ALA A 55 9.61 -5.66 16.99
N TRP A 56 9.69 -5.38 15.68
CA TRP A 56 10.22 -4.11 15.17
C TRP A 56 9.40 -2.89 15.60
N MET A 57 8.07 -3.01 15.69
CA MET A 57 7.22 -1.92 16.18
C MET A 57 7.45 -1.66 17.68
N ARG A 58 7.61 -2.71 18.49
CA ARG A 58 7.90 -2.57 19.93
C ARG A 58 9.30 -2.04 20.22
N GLU A 59 10.28 -2.47 19.44
CA GLU A 59 11.65 -1.95 19.53
C GLU A 59 11.69 -0.45 19.22
N ASN A 60 10.82 0.02 18.33
CA ASN A 60 10.64 1.43 17.99
C ASN A 60 11.93 2.15 17.52
N VAL A 61 12.84 1.38 16.92
CA VAL A 61 14.14 1.90 16.42
C VAL A 61 14.11 2.26 14.94
N PHE A 62 13.16 1.71 14.18
CA PHE A 62 13.04 1.91 12.75
C PHE A 62 12.37 3.24 12.42
N ASP A 63 12.95 4.00 11.48
CA ASP A 63 12.32 5.20 10.94
C ASP A 63 11.33 4.81 9.84
N PHE A 64 11.71 3.83 9.02
CA PHE A 64 10.86 3.27 7.97
C PHE A 64 10.85 1.75 8.03
N VAL A 65 9.71 1.14 7.73
CA VAL A 65 9.62 -0.28 7.40
C VAL A 65 8.88 -0.41 6.08
N PHE A 66 9.52 -1.05 5.11
CA PHE A 66 8.94 -1.37 3.81
C PHE A 66 8.62 -2.85 3.75
N ASP A 67 7.35 -3.16 3.58
CA ASP A 67 6.96 -4.45 3.08
C ASP A 67 7.12 -4.48 1.56
N VAL A 68 8.05 -5.31 1.10
CA VAL A 68 8.44 -5.42 -0.31
C VAL A 68 7.75 -6.59 -1.00
N SER A 69 6.92 -7.34 -0.26
CA SER A 69 6.14 -8.45 -0.78
C SER A 69 4.86 -7.97 -1.47
N GLY A 70 4.27 -8.87 -2.24
CA GLY A 70 2.96 -8.71 -2.87
C GLY A 70 2.33 -10.09 -3.00
N GLY A 71 1.40 -10.26 -3.93
CA GLY A 71 0.73 -11.53 -4.15
C GLY A 71 -0.66 -11.56 -3.54
N ASP A 72 -0.91 -12.53 -2.64
CA ASP A 72 -2.26 -12.87 -2.21
C ASP A 72 -2.44 -13.21 -0.73
N LEU A 73 -1.36 -13.25 0.07
CA LEU A 73 -1.40 -13.77 1.43
C LEU A 73 -1.38 -12.71 2.53
N ALA A 74 -1.32 -11.42 2.21
CA ALA A 74 -1.17 -10.35 3.22
C ALA A 74 -2.25 -10.38 4.30
N ASN A 75 -3.50 -10.64 3.92
CA ASN A 75 -4.63 -10.71 4.86
C ASN A 75 -4.50 -11.82 5.90
N THR A 76 -3.72 -12.86 5.63
CA THR A 76 -3.48 -13.96 6.59
C THR A 76 -2.69 -13.52 7.82
N THR A 77 -1.92 -12.43 7.72
CA THR A 77 -1.12 -11.91 8.84
C THR A 77 -1.90 -10.98 9.77
N ILE A 78 -2.97 -10.35 9.29
CA ILE A 78 -3.76 -9.33 10.02
C ILE A 78 -4.17 -9.77 11.43
N PRO A 79 -4.65 -11.01 11.69
CA PRO A 79 -5.03 -11.44 13.03
C PRO A 79 -3.89 -11.43 14.06
N TYR A 80 -2.63 -11.45 13.60
CA TYR A 80 -1.43 -11.55 14.43
C TYR A 80 -0.70 -10.21 14.59
N LEU A 81 -1.13 -9.16 13.89
CA LEU A 81 -0.47 -7.85 13.94
C LEU A 81 -0.79 -7.12 15.24
N ASP A 82 0.26 -6.67 15.92
CA ASP A 82 0.24 -5.80 17.09
C ASP A 82 0.06 -4.35 16.62
N VAL A 83 -1.17 -4.01 16.27
CA VAL A 83 -1.54 -2.69 15.75
C VAL A 83 -1.36 -1.58 16.79
N GLU A 84 -1.38 -1.94 18.06
CA GLU A 84 -1.17 -1.01 19.18
C GLU A 84 0.32 -0.65 19.30
N ALA A 85 1.23 -1.63 19.17
CA ALA A 85 2.66 -1.34 19.05
C ALA A 85 2.95 -0.44 17.83
N TYR A 86 2.29 -0.69 16.68
CA TYR A 86 2.43 0.19 15.51
C TYR A 86 1.98 1.63 15.80
N ARG A 87 0.83 1.80 16.47
CA ARG A 87 0.29 3.10 16.86
C ARG A 87 1.28 3.92 17.69
N GLN A 88 2.03 3.26 18.58
CA GLN A 88 2.99 3.89 19.49
C GLN A 88 4.38 4.10 18.85
N ALA A 89 4.72 3.31 17.81
CA ALA A 89 6.02 3.41 17.16
C ALA A 89 6.16 4.73 16.38
N LYS A 90 7.39 5.22 16.19
CA LYS A 90 7.75 6.33 15.28
C LYS A 90 7.73 5.91 13.81
N THR A 91 7.77 4.61 13.55
CA THR A 91 7.96 4.02 12.23
C THR A 91 6.95 4.49 11.20
N VAL A 92 7.40 4.92 10.03
CA VAL A 92 6.55 5.02 8.84
C VAL A 92 6.50 3.65 8.17
N PHE A 93 5.32 3.03 8.11
CA PHE A 93 5.15 1.75 7.45
C PHE A 93 4.67 1.95 6.01
N ALA A 94 5.36 1.32 5.07
CA ALA A 94 5.07 1.39 3.65
C ALA A 94 4.88 -0.01 3.07
N GLY A 95 3.97 -0.14 2.11
CA GLY A 95 3.73 -1.39 1.41
C GLY A 95 2.93 -1.15 0.15
N TYR A 96 2.59 -2.22 -0.56
CA TYR A 96 2.03 -2.09 -1.90
C TYR A 96 1.19 -3.30 -2.35
N SER A 97 0.32 -3.10 -3.35
CA SER A 97 -0.49 -4.16 -3.96
C SER A 97 -1.29 -4.94 -2.91
N ASP A 98 -0.91 -6.19 -2.65
CA ASP A 98 -1.58 -7.07 -1.70
C ASP A 98 -1.62 -6.51 -0.27
N LEU A 99 -0.57 -5.78 0.09
CA LEU A 99 -0.47 -5.12 1.39
C LEU A 99 -1.51 -4.03 1.58
N THR A 100 -2.28 -3.63 0.56
CA THR A 100 -3.39 -2.69 0.72
C THR A 100 -4.31 -3.08 1.88
N CYS A 101 -4.60 -4.37 2.08
CA CYS A 101 -5.43 -4.80 3.22
C CYS A 101 -4.74 -4.52 4.57
N VAL A 102 -3.45 -4.82 4.70
CA VAL A 102 -2.67 -4.50 5.91
C VAL A 102 -2.57 -3.00 6.11
N LEU A 103 -2.26 -2.23 5.06
CA LEU A 103 -2.12 -0.78 5.14
C LEU A 103 -3.42 -0.11 5.60
N ASN A 104 -4.59 -0.57 5.15
CA ASN A 104 -5.87 -0.01 5.60
C ASN A 104 -6.21 -0.38 7.04
N VAL A 105 -5.65 -1.47 7.58
CA VAL A 105 -5.73 -1.78 9.01
C VAL A 105 -4.81 -0.86 9.83
N LEU A 106 -3.60 -0.60 9.32
CA LEU A 106 -2.60 0.22 9.99
C LEU A 106 -2.94 1.71 9.93
N CYS A 107 -3.45 2.20 8.80
CA CYS A 107 -3.68 3.64 8.56
C CYS A 107 -4.82 4.24 9.40
N VAL A 108 -5.63 3.39 10.04
CA VAL A 108 -6.64 3.81 11.04
C VAL A 108 -5.97 4.17 12.37
N GLN A 109 -4.81 3.60 12.67
CA GLN A 109 -4.06 3.88 13.90
C GLN A 109 -3.20 5.14 13.77
N LYS A 110 -2.52 5.27 12.63
CA LYS A 110 -1.72 6.43 12.23
C LYS A 110 -1.35 6.29 10.74
N PRO A 111 -0.95 7.37 10.04
CA PRO A 111 -0.65 7.31 8.61
C PRO A 111 0.29 6.17 8.20
N ALA A 112 -0.03 5.52 7.09
CA ALA A 112 0.80 4.51 6.42
C ALA A 112 1.00 4.92 4.96
N VAL A 113 1.93 4.29 4.25
CA VAL A 113 2.27 4.71 2.88
C VAL A 113 2.03 3.58 1.87
N LEU A 114 1.24 3.87 0.85
CA LEU A 114 1.13 3.02 -0.34
C LEU A 114 2.30 3.35 -1.27
N TYR A 115 3.35 2.54 -1.25
CA TYR A 115 4.54 2.68 -2.09
C TYR A 115 5.34 1.37 -2.16
N GLN A 116 5.90 1.08 -3.33
CA GLN A 116 6.76 -0.08 -3.54
C GLN A 116 8.23 0.38 -3.56
N LEU A 117 9.01 -0.03 -2.57
CA LEU A 117 10.45 0.31 -2.48
C LEU A 117 11.25 -0.22 -3.68
N ARG A 118 10.78 -1.29 -4.31
CA ARG A 118 11.37 -1.88 -5.51
C ARG A 118 11.02 -1.13 -6.80
N ASN A 119 10.26 -0.03 -6.72
CA ASN A 119 10.03 0.82 -7.88
C ASN A 119 11.33 1.50 -8.29
N HIS A 120 11.38 1.90 -9.54
CA HIS A 120 12.55 2.51 -10.15
C HIS A 120 12.17 3.84 -10.81
N GLY A 121 13.14 4.67 -11.17
CA GLY A 121 12.88 5.96 -11.84
C GLY A 121 12.44 7.09 -10.90
N ARG A 122 12.38 6.83 -9.58
CA ARG A 122 12.10 7.82 -8.52
C ARG A 122 13.15 7.81 -7.42
N GLN A 123 14.38 7.40 -7.74
CA GLN A 123 15.44 7.25 -6.73
C GLN A 123 15.72 8.56 -6.01
N ARG A 124 15.74 9.69 -6.73
CA ARG A 124 15.98 11.00 -6.12
C ARG A 124 14.85 11.36 -5.13
N GLU A 125 13.60 11.31 -5.58
CA GLU A 125 12.45 11.62 -4.74
C GLU A 125 12.33 10.67 -3.54
N LEU A 126 12.71 9.40 -3.72
CA LEU A 126 12.81 8.43 -2.62
C LEU A 126 13.89 8.82 -1.61
N LEU A 127 15.10 9.15 -2.07
CA LEU A 127 16.20 9.53 -1.19
C LEU A 127 15.89 10.83 -0.43
N ASP A 128 15.37 11.83 -1.12
CA ASP A 128 14.98 13.11 -0.52
C ASP A 128 13.89 12.89 0.55
N TRP A 129 12.91 12.02 0.27
CA TRP A 129 11.86 11.66 1.22
C TRP A 129 12.39 10.89 2.44
N LEU A 130 13.24 9.89 2.23
CA LEU A 130 13.86 9.12 3.31
C LEU A 130 14.71 10.01 4.22
N ARG A 131 15.45 10.96 3.63
CA ARG A 131 16.28 11.95 4.34
C ARG A 131 15.46 13.09 4.97
N LYS A 132 14.14 13.14 4.72
CA LYS A 132 13.21 14.18 5.19
C LYS A 132 13.57 15.56 4.66
N GLU A 133 14.13 15.62 3.46
CA GLU A 133 14.51 16.87 2.78
C GLU A 133 13.31 17.50 2.08
N ASN A 134 12.48 16.68 1.42
CA ASN A 134 11.19 17.08 0.85
C ASN A 134 10.22 15.89 0.80
N GLU A 135 9.00 16.13 0.32
CA GLU A 135 7.95 15.11 0.23
C GLU A 135 7.41 14.98 -1.21
N ASP A 136 8.23 15.26 -2.23
CA ASP A 136 7.81 15.27 -3.64
C ASP A 136 7.41 13.88 -4.14
N LEU A 137 7.87 12.82 -3.45
CA LEU A 137 7.39 11.45 -3.67
C LEU A 137 5.90 11.29 -3.34
N LEU A 138 5.35 12.07 -2.43
CA LEU A 138 4.01 11.91 -1.85
C LEU A 138 2.97 12.77 -2.60
N VAL A 139 2.32 12.19 -3.61
CA VAL A 139 1.37 12.93 -4.49
C VAL A 139 -0.09 12.89 -4.01
N GLN A 140 -0.40 12.04 -3.03
CA GLN A 140 -1.69 11.98 -2.36
C GLN A 140 -1.51 11.85 -0.86
N LYS A 141 -2.35 12.53 -0.09
CA LYS A 141 -2.34 12.47 1.38
C LYS A 141 -3.76 12.48 1.93
N GLY A 142 -3.99 11.79 3.05
CA GLY A 142 -5.32 11.73 3.66
C GLY A 142 -6.32 10.91 2.85
N VAL A 143 -5.85 9.89 2.12
CA VAL A 143 -6.71 8.98 1.35
C VAL A 143 -6.79 7.62 2.01
N TYR A 144 -7.75 6.80 1.61
CA TYR A 144 -7.90 5.41 2.06
C TYR A 144 -8.06 4.50 0.85
N GLY A 145 -7.80 3.21 0.97
CA GLY A 145 -7.83 2.27 -0.15
C GLY A 145 -6.45 1.92 -0.70
N GLY A 146 -6.31 1.81 -2.01
CA GLY A 146 -5.15 1.25 -2.71
C GLY A 146 -5.62 0.25 -3.78
N ASN A 147 -5.01 -0.93 -3.82
CA ASN A 147 -5.44 -1.98 -4.74
C ASN A 147 -6.87 -2.42 -4.44
N ILE A 148 -7.80 -2.24 -5.39
CA ILE A 148 -9.24 -2.45 -5.16
C ILE A 148 -9.57 -3.87 -4.68
N ARG A 149 -9.04 -4.89 -5.37
CA ARG A 149 -9.22 -6.30 -5.01
C ARG A 149 -8.66 -6.61 -3.62
N CYS A 150 -7.51 -6.04 -3.28
CA CYS A 150 -6.87 -6.32 -2.00
C CYS A 150 -7.56 -5.58 -0.84
N LEU A 151 -8.08 -4.36 -1.06
CA LEU A 151 -8.96 -3.69 -0.10
C LEU A 151 -10.20 -4.54 0.21
N LEU A 152 -10.80 -5.15 -0.81
CA LEU A 152 -11.98 -6.01 -0.67
C LEU A 152 -11.75 -7.27 0.16
N LYS A 153 -10.51 -7.67 0.44
CA LYS A 153 -10.21 -8.73 1.41
C LYS A 153 -10.66 -8.40 2.84
N LEU A 154 -10.88 -7.12 3.14
CA LEU A 154 -11.39 -6.67 4.43
C LEU A 154 -12.92 -6.62 4.48
N ALA A 155 -13.62 -6.81 3.36
CA ALA A 155 -15.08 -6.69 3.28
C ALA A 155 -15.78 -7.61 4.28
N GLY A 156 -16.78 -7.09 4.99
CA GLY A 156 -17.53 -7.83 6.02
C GLY A 156 -16.79 -8.05 7.33
N THR A 157 -15.53 -7.61 7.46
CA THR A 157 -14.77 -7.68 8.71
C THR A 157 -14.87 -6.37 9.49
N GLY A 158 -14.67 -6.41 10.81
CA GLY A 158 -14.51 -5.20 11.64
C GLY A 158 -13.21 -4.42 11.38
N ARG A 159 -12.43 -4.84 10.37
CA ARG A 159 -11.16 -4.22 9.96
C ARG A 159 -11.29 -3.42 8.66
N PHE A 160 -12.44 -3.47 7.98
CA PHE A 160 -12.71 -2.58 6.85
C PHE A 160 -12.74 -1.12 7.35
N PRO A 161 -12.00 -0.18 6.75
CA PRO A 161 -11.93 1.19 7.26
C PRO A 161 -13.30 1.87 7.15
N ASP A 162 -13.66 2.69 8.14
CA ASP A 162 -14.77 3.62 7.95
C ASP A 162 -14.36 4.66 6.91
N LEU A 163 -15.12 4.73 5.82
CA LEU A 163 -14.88 5.60 4.67
C LEU A 163 -15.83 6.81 4.63
N THR A 164 -16.60 7.02 5.69
CA THR A 164 -17.53 8.15 5.79
C THR A 164 -16.80 9.49 5.69
N GLN A 165 -17.22 10.31 4.73
CA GLN A 165 -16.63 11.62 4.39
C GLN A 165 -15.13 11.57 4.01
N LYS A 166 -14.59 10.39 3.70
CA LYS A 166 -13.19 10.19 3.32
C LYS A 166 -13.00 10.13 1.81
N THR A 167 -11.76 10.33 1.38
CA THR A 167 -11.38 10.19 -0.02
C THR A 167 -10.88 8.77 -0.27
N LEU A 168 -11.57 8.03 -1.15
CA LEU A 168 -11.20 6.67 -1.52
C LEU A 168 -10.27 6.70 -2.74
N LEU A 169 -9.09 6.10 -2.63
CA LEU A 169 -8.15 5.86 -3.72
C LEU A 169 -8.27 4.40 -4.16
N LEU A 170 -8.51 4.16 -5.46
CA LEU A 170 -8.56 2.82 -6.04
C LEU A 170 -7.57 2.73 -7.20
N GLU A 171 -6.78 1.66 -7.21
CA GLU A 171 -5.91 1.26 -8.33
C GLU A 171 -5.99 -0.25 -8.56
N SER A 172 -5.47 -0.73 -9.69
CA SER A 172 -5.32 -2.17 -9.90
C SER A 172 -4.16 -2.52 -10.81
N PHE A 173 -3.49 -3.65 -10.55
CA PHE A 173 -2.56 -4.24 -11.52
C PHE A 173 -3.30 -4.96 -12.65
N SER A 174 -4.18 -5.87 -12.26
CA SER A 174 -4.83 -6.83 -13.15
C SER A 174 -6.34 -6.70 -13.08
N GLY A 175 -7.03 -7.17 -14.11
CA GLY A 175 -8.48 -7.24 -14.17
C GLY A 175 -9.03 -6.70 -15.47
N SER A 176 -9.85 -7.53 -16.14
CA SER A 176 -10.67 -7.07 -17.26
C SER A 176 -11.73 -6.07 -16.78
N SER A 177 -12.32 -5.35 -17.74
CA SER A 177 -13.44 -4.42 -17.51
C SER A 177 -14.52 -5.03 -16.62
N GLN A 178 -14.91 -6.29 -16.85
CA GLN A 178 -15.92 -7.00 -16.05
C GLN A 178 -15.47 -7.29 -14.60
N ARG A 179 -14.19 -7.61 -14.39
CA ARG A 179 -13.67 -7.84 -13.02
C ARG A 179 -13.65 -6.55 -12.23
N ILE A 180 -13.18 -5.46 -12.86
CA ILE A 180 -13.20 -4.13 -12.24
C ILE A 180 -14.64 -3.69 -11.95
N GLU A 181 -15.56 -3.87 -12.89
CA GLU A 181 -16.99 -3.56 -12.67
C GLU A 181 -17.59 -4.38 -11.52
N SER A 182 -17.22 -5.67 -11.39
CA SER A 182 -17.62 -6.50 -10.26
C SER A 182 -17.09 -5.98 -8.92
N ASP A 183 -15.84 -5.55 -8.86
CA ASP A 183 -15.26 -4.99 -7.63
C ASP A 183 -15.95 -3.66 -7.23
N PHE A 184 -16.26 -2.79 -8.20
CA PHE A 184 -17.06 -1.59 -7.98
C PHE A 184 -18.48 -1.93 -7.51
N ALA A 185 -19.14 -2.92 -8.12
CA ALA A 185 -20.45 -3.39 -7.70
C ALA A 185 -20.43 -3.86 -6.24
N GLN A 186 -19.39 -4.59 -5.82
CA GLN A 186 -19.24 -5.03 -4.44
C GLN A 186 -19.09 -3.84 -3.47
N LEU A 187 -18.25 -2.85 -3.80
CA LEU A 187 -18.12 -1.63 -2.99
C LEU A 187 -19.47 -0.88 -2.89
N ALA A 188 -20.24 -0.84 -3.97
CA ALA A 188 -21.58 -0.24 -3.99
C ALA A 188 -22.55 -1.00 -3.08
N MET A 189 -22.57 -2.35 -3.15
CA MET A 189 -23.38 -3.21 -2.28
C MET A 189 -23.04 -3.06 -0.80
N MET A 190 -21.77 -2.78 -0.49
CA MET A 190 -21.31 -2.46 0.87
C MET A 190 -21.69 -1.03 1.31
N GLY A 191 -22.28 -0.23 0.43
CA GLY A 191 -22.65 1.16 0.68
C GLY A 191 -21.45 2.11 0.77
N VAL A 192 -20.31 1.77 0.17
CA VAL A 192 -19.10 2.61 0.23
C VAL A 192 -19.32 3.92 -0.55
N PHE A 193 -19.86 3.83 -1.76
CA PHE A 193 -20.02 5.00 -2.63
C PHE A 193 -21.06 6.02 -2.15
N THR A 194 -21.94 5.65 -1.21
CA THR A 194 -22.87 6.60 -0.56
C THR A 194 -22.23 7.36 0.60
N LYS A 195 -21.06 6.91 1.08
CA LYS A 195 -20.40 7.43 2.29
C LYS A 195 -19.17 8.29 1.97
N ILE A 196 -18.45 7.98 0.90
CA ILE A 196 -17.20 8.68 0.55
C ILE A 196 -17.45 10.11 0.08
N ARG A 197 -16.49 11.00 0.36
CA ARG A 197 -16.48 12.40 -0.09
C ARG A 197 -16.03 12.55 -1.54
N ALA A 198 -15.03 11.76 -1.94
CA ALA A 198 -14.44 11.80 -3.26
C ALA A 198 -13.80 10.45 -3.61
N LEU A 199 -13.69 10.19 -4.91
CA LEU A 199 -13.02 9.02 -5.47
C LEU A 199 -11.80 9.46 -6.28
N VAL A 200 -10.64 8.91 -5.95
CA VAL A 200 -9.42 9.02 -6.74
C VAL A 200 -9.18 7.70 -7.43
N LEU A 201 -9.02 7.74 -8.75
CA LEU A 201 -8.70 6.59 -9.57
C LEU A 201 -7.22 6.69 -9.96
N GLY A 202 -6.43 5.75 -9.45
CA GLY A 202 -5.04 5.56 -9.86
C GLY A 202 -4.94 4.77 -11.16
N ARG A 203 -3.81 4.10 -11.36
CA ARG A 203 -3.55 3.30 -12.55
C ARG A 203 -4.24 1.93 -12.47
N PHE A 204 -5.06 1.62 -13.46
CA PHE A 204 -5.64 0.29 -13.67
C PHE A 204 -4.87 -0.40 -14.80
N THR A 205 -3.74 -0.99 -14.45
CA THR A 205 -2.62 -1.27 -15.37
C THR A 205 -2.98 -2.17 -16.54
N GLU A 206 -3.60 -3.33 -16.29
CA GLU A 206 -4.05 -4.24 -17.36
C GLU A 206 -5.19 -3.62 -18.18
N LEU A 207 -6.17 -2.99 -17.53
CA LEU A 207 -7.28 -2.32 -18.22
C LEU A 207 -6.78 -1.23 -19.16
N PHE A 208 -5.78 -0.46 -18.75
CA PHE A 208 -5.19 0.63 -19.54
C PHE A 208 -4.30 0.14 -20.70
N GLN A 209 -4.11 -1.17 -20.87
CA GLN A 209 -3.51 -1.71 -22.09
C GLN A 209 -4.48 -1.65 -23.28
N SER A 210 -5.80 -1.60 -23.02
CA SER A 210 -6.78 -1.34 -24.08
C SER A 210 -6.83 0.15 -24.41
N ARG A 211 -7.08 0.48 -25.68
CA ARG A 211 -7.13 1.87 -26.16
C ARG A 211 -8.15 2.73 -25.40
N ASP A 212 -9.26 2.12 -25.02
CA ASP A 212 -10.38 2.80 -24.37
C ASP A 212 -10.44 2.53 -22.86
N GLY A 213 -9.44 1.86 -22.27
CA GLY A 213 -9.49 1.39 -20.88
C GLY A 213 -9.74 2.49 -19.84
N ARG A 214 -9.24 3.70 -20.08
CA ARG A 214 -9.52 4.86 -19.22
C ARG A 214 -10.98 5.32 -19.33
N VAL A 215 -11.53 5.33 -20.54
CA VAL A 215 -12.94 5.67 -20.79
C VAL A 215 -13.86 4.62 -20.19
N GLU A 216 -13.50 3.33 -20.32
CA GLU A 216 -14.22 2.22 -19.69
C GLU A 216 -14.21 2.33 -18.17
N LEU A 217 -13.05 2.62 -17.56
CA LEU A 217 -12.95 2.81 -16.12
C LEU A 217 -13.80 4.00 -15.64
N GLU A 218 -13.78 5.12 -16.36
CA GLU A 218 -14.61 6.27 -16.03
C GLU A 218 -16.10 5.91 -16.11
N ARG A 219 -16.51 5.20 -17.16
CA ARG A 219 -17.89 4.71 -17.33
C ARG A 219 -18.30 3.83 -16.16
N ILE A 220 -17.48 2.84 -15.78
CA ILE A 220 -17.72 1.95 -14.64
C ILE A 220 -17.85 2.80 -13.37
N ALA A 221 -16.89 3.67 -13.06
CA ALA A 221 -16.91 4.46 -11.84
C ALA A 221 -18.15 5.36 -11.74
N ARG A 222 -18.55 6.00 -12.85
CA ARG A 222 -19.75 6.85 -12.94
C ARG A 222 -21.06 6.09 -12.79
N GLN A 223 -21.08 4.80 -13.12
CA GLN A 223 -22.26 3.94 -12.91
C GLN A 223 -22.58 3.75 -11.42
N TYR A 224 -21.56 3.76 -10.55
CA TYR A 224 -21.73 3.49 -9.12
C TYR A 224 -21.56 4.72 -8.22
N TYR A 225 -20.85 5.75 -8.69
CA TYR A 225 -20.54 6.94 -7.89
C TYR A 225 -20.79 8.24 -8.66
N LEU A 226 -21.72 9.03 -8.12
CA LEU A 226 -22.15 10.31 -8.71
C LEU A 226 -21.35 11.52 -8.20
N GLY A 227 -20.47 11.33 -7.20
CA GLY A 227 -19.69 12.41 -6.61
C GLY A 227 -18.41 12.80 -7.37
N PRO A 228 -17.52 13.58 -6.75
CA PRO A 228 -16.26 14.02 -7.36
C PRO A 228 -15.31 12.85 -7.64
N ILE A 229 -14.95 12.66 -8.91
CA ILE A 229 -13.97 11.68 -9.36
C ILE A 229 -12.74 12.44 -9.89
N ARG A 230 -11.55 12.04 -9.46
CA ARG A 230 -10.28 12.53 -9.99
C ARG A 230 -9.40 11.37 -10.42
N PHE A 231 -8.70 11.52 -11.54
CA PHE A 231 -7.66 10.59 -11.95
C PHE A 231 -6.29 11.04 -11.43
N ASP A 232 -5.48 10.10 -10.97
CA ASP A 232 -4.08 10.30 -10.64
C ASP A 232 -3.25 9.06 -11.00
N ASP A 233 -2.97 8.91 -12.29
CA ASP A 233 -2.30 7.73 -12.88
C ASP A 233 -0.84 7.56 -12.41
N ARG A 234 -0.34 8.49 -11.59
CA ARG A 234 0.97 8.44 -10.93
C ARG A 234 1.01 7.45 -9.77
N ILE A 235 -0.13 6.90 -9.32
CA ILE A 235 -0.20 5.88 -8.28
C ILE A 235 -0.76 4.58 -8.85
N GLY A 236 -0.09 3.46 -8.59
CA GLY A 236 -0.50 2.13 -9.04
C GLY A 236 0.67 1.29 -9.51
N HIS A 237 0.43 0.36 -10.43
CA HIS A 237 1.41 -0.63 -10.93
C HIS A 237 2.18 -0.20 -12.18
N GLN A 238 2.95 0.86 -12.01
CA GLN A 238 3.92 1.34 -13.00
C GLN A 238 5.32 1.39 -12.41
N TYR A 239 6.31 1.32 -13.30
CA TYR A 239 7.73 1.31 -12.96
C TYR A 239 8.14 2.50 -12.08
N ASP A 240 7.61 3.69 -12.36
CA ASP A 240 7.97 4.98 -11.76
C ASP A 240 6.89 5.58 -10.85
N ALA A 241 6.10 4.72 -10.19
CA ALA A 241 4.97 5.18 -9.37
C ALA A 241 5.42 6.08 -8.21
N PHE A 242 4.60 7.10 -7.94
CA PHE A 242 4.67 7.92 -6.74
C PHE A 242 3.97 7.24 -5.56
N ALA A 243 4.11 7.80 -4.37
CA ALA A 243 3.51 7.32 -3.14
C ALA A 243 2.21 8.04 -2.79
N ALA A 244 1.36 7.35 -2.03
CA ALA A 244 0.20 7.94 -1.38
C ALA A 244 0.26 7.71 0.14
N VAL A 245 0.00 8.74 0.93
CA VAL A 245 -0.19 8.61 2.37
C VAL A 245 -1.64 8.22 2.63
N LEU A 246 -1.78 7.01 3.18
CA LEU A 246 -3.04 6.46 3.63
C LEU A 246 -3.31 6.86 5.08
N GLY A 247 -4.56 7.18 5.39
CA GLY A 247 -4.96 7.68 6.70
C GLY A 247 -4.80 9.19 6.84
N GLU A 248 -5.57 9.77 7.74
CA GLU A 248 -5.45 11.17 8.16
C GLU A 248 -4.37 11.28 9.26
N SER A 249 -3.71 12.44 9.32
CA SER A 249 -2.73 12.78 10.37
C SER A 249 -3.41 13.33 11.61
#